data_AF-A0A8H5GVS6-F1
#
_entry.id   AF-A0A8H5GVS6-F1
#
_cell.length_a   1.000
_cell.length_b   1.000
_cell.length_c   1.000
_cell.angle_alpha   90.00
_cell.angle_beta   90.00
_cell.angle_gamma   90.00
#
_symmetry.space_group_name_H-M   'P 1'
#
loop_
_entity.id
_entity.type
_entity.pdbx_description
1 polymer ?
#
loop_
_entity_poly.entity_id
_entity_poly.type
_entity_poly.pdbx_seq_one_letter_code
_entity_poly.pdbx_strand_id
1 'polypeptide(L)'
;MSGKPTQIARMTELFPAPSPPPSTACPSRWPGANQESTLALRDILQVNHDKYHVFFDDRGRHNHISHHLVVLWSMGSPKAVLEAVNEESRQIQRPRGTAPEPITRDNLYDHVGDHKYYAGYLEYYEGVVCEKGAAAALQEYIFSPQANFSGIRSGQTENPQMLG
;
A
#
# COMPACT_ATOMS: atom_id res chain seq x y z
N MET A 1 -2.79 -17.97 -15.88
CA MET A 1 -3.98 -17.61 -15.09
C MET A 1 -3.68 -17.93 -13.64
N SER A 2 -3.22 -16.95 -12.85
CA SER A 2 -3.02 -17.15 -11.42
C SER A 2 -4.39 -17.09 -10.74
N GLY A 3 -4.77 -18.11 -9.99
CA GLY A 3 -6.04 -18.13 -9.26
C GLY A 3 -6.09 -17.00 -8.24
N LYS A 4 -7.24 -16.35 -8.07
CA LYS A 4 -7.38 -15.31 -7.03
C LYS A 4 -7.09 -15.93 -5.66
N PRO A 5 -6.21 -15.31 -4.84
CA PRO A 5 -5.90 -15.83 -3.51
C PRO A 5 -7.16 -15.87 -2.65
N THR A 6 -7.25 -16.88 -1.77
CA THR A 6 -8.35 -16.97 -0.80
C THR A 6 -8.32 -15.75 0.13
N GLN A 7 -9.46 -15.38 0.69
CA GLN A 7 -9.55 -14.22 1.60
C GLN A 7 -8.60 -14.34 2.81
N ILE A 8 -8.37 -15.56 3.30
CA ILE A 8 -7.44 -15.83 4.41
C ILE A 8 -5.98 -15.63 3.98
N ALA A 9 -5.59 -16.15 2.81
CA ALA A 9 -4.24 -15.93 2.28
C ALA A 9 -3.99 -14.44 2.02
N ARG A 10 -4.98 -13.75 1.42
CA ARG A 10 -4.93 -12.30 1.18
C ARG A 10 -4.78 -11.50 2.47
N MET A 11 -5.54 -11.83 3.52
CA MET A 11 -5.44 -11.17 4.83
C MET A 11 -4.08 -11.42 5.50
N THR A 12 -3.53 -12.62 5.36
CA THR A 12 -2.23 -12.97 5.96
C THR A 12 -1.07 -12.25 5.25
N GLU A 13 -1.10 -12.18 3.91
CA GLU A 13 -0.01 -11.60 3.11
C GLU A 13 -0.10 -10.07 2.99
N LEU A 14 -1.29 -9.51 2.75
CA LEU A 14 -1.45 -8.07 2.53
C LEU A 14 -1.65 -7.28 3.83
N PHE A 15 -2.26 -7.89 4.85
CA PHE A 15 -2.56 -7.25 6.13
C PHE A 15 -2.09 -8.08 7.34
N PRO A 16 -0.79 -8.45 7.39
CA PRO A 16 -0.24 -9.16 8.53
C PRO A 16 -0.35 -8.31 9.81
N ALA A 17 -0.37 -8.96 10.97
CA ALA A 17 -0.19 -8.24 12.22
C ALA A 17 1.19 -7.56 12.23
N PRO A 18 1.31 -6.28 12.66
CA PRO A 18 2.59 -5.59 12.54
C PRO A 18 3.67 -6.22 13.44
N SER A 19 4.77 -6.67 12.82
CA SER A 19 5.89 -7.30 13.51
C SER A 19 6.53 -6.40 14.58
N PRO A 20 7.18 -6.97 15.61
CA PRO A 20 7.99 -6.20 16.55
C PRO A 20 9.09 -5.39 15.85
N PRO A 21 9.66 -4.36 16.50
CA PRO A 21 10.82 -3.65 15.96
C PRO A 21 11.97 -4.63 15.66
N PRO A 22 12.68 -4.46 14.53
CA PRO A 22 13.70 -5.42 14.08
C PRO A 22 14.97 -5.40 14.94
N SER A 23 15.17 -4.36 15.75
CA SER A 23 16.29 -4.25 16.68
C SER A 23 15.91 -3.42 17.90
N THR A 24 16.69 -3.54 18.97
CA THR A 24 16.54 -2.72 20.19
C THR A 24 16.91 -1.25 19.99
N ALA A 25 17.61 -0.92 18.90
CA ALA A 25 17.93 0.46 18.54
C ALA A 25 16.75 1.20 17.88
N CYS A 26 15.74 0.47 17.42
CA CYS A 26 14.55 1.07 16.84
C CYS A 26 13.64 1.66 17.93
N PRO A 27 12.98 2.80 17.68
CA PRO A 27 11.97 3.34 18.58
C PRO A 27 10.92 2.27 18.94
N SER A 28 10.64 2.14 20.23
CA SER A 28 9.60 1.23 20.71
C SER A 28 8.21 1.82 20.47
N ARG A 29 7.23 0.95 20.21
CA ARG A 29 5.82 1.33 20.23
C ARG A 29 5.39 1.67 21.65
N TRP A 30 4.42 2.55 21.79
CA TRP A 30 3.87 2.88 23.09
C TRP A 30 3.03 1.70 23.61
N PRO A 31 2.97 1.49 24.94
CA PRO A 31 2.09 0.48 25.51
C PRO A 31 0.62 0.83 25.21
N GLY A 32 -0.23 -0.19 25.08
CA GLY A 32 -1.69 -0.02 24.94
C GLY A 32 -2.30 -0.77 23.76
N ALA A 33 -1.53 -0.99 22.69
CA ALA A 33 -1.98 -1.81 21.57
C ALA A 33 -2.20 -3.27 22.05
N ASN A 34 -3.33 -3.86 21.68
CA ASN A 34 -3.72 -5.19 22.09
C ASN A 34 -4.29 -5.99 20.90
N GLN A 35 -4.72 -7.23 21.14
CA GLN A 35 -5.25 -8.09 20.08
C GLN A 35 -6.49 -7.46 19.41
N GLU A 36 -7.39 -6.87 20.18
CA GLU A 36 -8.62 -6.25 19.65
C GLU A 36 -8.30 -5.04 18.76
N SER A 37 -7.43 -4.12 19.20
CA SER A 37 -7.04 -2.97 18.38
C SER A 37 -6.23 -3.37 17.14
N THR A 38 -5.45 -4.45 17.24
CA THR A 38 -4.70 -5.01 16.10
C THR A 38 -5.63 -5.63 15.07
N LEU A 39 -6.67 -6.35 15.49
CA LEU A 39 -7.69 -6.87 14.56
C LEU A 39 -8.46 -5.74 13.89
N ALA A 40 -8.90 -4.74 14.66
CA ALA A 40 -9.58 -3.56 14.12
C ALA A 40 -8.71 -2.81 13.10
N LEU A 41 -7.42 -2.61 13.39
CA LEU A 41 -6.48 -2.00 12.44
C LEU A 41 -6.47 -2.78 11.11
N ARG A 42 -6.29 -4.10 11.18
CA ARG A 42 -6.20 -4.96 9.97
C ARG A 42 -7.49 -4.93 9.16
N ASP A 43 -8.63 -5.03 9.82
CA ASP A 43 -9.94 -5.00 9.16
C ASP A 43 -10.17 -3.65 8.47
N ILE A 44 -9.85 -2.54 9.14
CA ILE A 44 -10.00 -1.20 8.56
C ILE A 44 -9.04 -1.01 7.38
N LEU A 45 -7.77 -1.40 7.50
CA LEU A 45 -6.81 -1.31 6.41
C LEU A 45 -7.24 -2.12 5.19
N GLN A 46 -7.77 -3.32 5.40
CA GLN A 46 -8.32 -4.13 4.31
C GLN A 46 -9.51 -3.44 3.65
N VAL A 47 -10.49 -2.97 4.43
CA VAL A 47 -11.66 -2.28 3.88
C VAL A 47 -11.24 -1.04 3.11
N ASN A 48 -10.26 -0.28 3.62
CA ASN A 48 -9.72 0.89 2.96
C ASN A 48 -9.11 0.56 1.60
N HIS A 49 -8.26 -0.47 1.57
CA HIS A 49 -7.61 -0.98 0.36
C HIS A 49 -8.61 -1.51 -0.67
N ASP A 50 -9.68 -2.16 -0.22
CA ASP A 50 -10.69 -2.75 -1.11
C ASP A 50 -11.61 -1.71 -1.73
N LYS A 51 -11.98 -0.68 -0.95
CA LYS A 51 -13.06 0.24 -1.32
C LYS A 51 -12.59 1.57 -1.86
N TYR A 52 -11.45 2.09 -1.41
CA TYR A 52 -11.10 3.48 -1.64
C TYR A 52 -9.90 3.64 -2.57
N HIS A 53 -9.90 4.76 -3.28
CA HIS A 53 -8.79 5.14 -4.14
C HIS A 53 -7.65 5.75 -3.29
N VAL A 54 -6.40 5.70 -3.78
CA VAL A 54 -5.26 6.40 -3.15
C VAL A 54 -5.41 7.92 -3.14
N PHE A 55 -6.27 8.49 -3.99
CA PHE A 55 -6.57 9.91 -4.06
C PHE A 55 -8.04 10.08 -3.74
N PHE A 56 -8.39 11.07 -2.93
CA PHE A 56 -9.79 11.35 -2.63
C PHE A 56 -10.38 12.42 -3.55
N ASP A 57 -9.56 13.09 -4.36
CA ASP A 57 -9.99 14.04 -5.38
C ASP A 57 -9.07 14.05 -6.62
N ASP A 58 -9.45 14.86 -7.62
CA ASP A 58 -8.69 15.00 -8.87
C ASP A 58 -7.54 16.02 -8.77
N ARG A 59 -7.35 16.64 -7.60
CA ARG A 59 -6.20 17.54 -7.34
C ARG A 59 -4.97 16.77 -6.84
N GLY A 60 -5.07 15.45 -6.71
CA GLY A 60 -3.98 14.60 -6.24
C GLY A 60 -3.80 14.59 -4.72
N ARG A 61 -4.81 15.04 -3.95
CA ARG A 61 -4.77 14.89 -2.49
C ARG A 61 -5.06 13.43 -2.13
N HIS A 62 -4.22 12.84 -1.28
CA HIS A 62 -4.19 11.40 -1.08
C HIS A 62 -4.88 10.93 0.19
N ASN A 63 -5.32 9.68 0.16
CA ASN A 63 -5.95 8.98 1.26
C ASN A 63 -4.94 8.78 2.40
N HIS A 64 -5.22 9.38 3.56
CA HIS A 64 -4.35 9.32 4.74
C HIS A 64 -4.75 8.25 5.78
N ILE A 65 -5.80 7.46 5.53
CA ILE A 65 -6.37 6.53 6.52
C ILE A 65 -5.31 5.55 7.03
N SER A 66 -4.54 4.93 6.13
CA SER A 66 -3.50 3.97 6.50
C SER A 66 -2.44 4.59 7.41
N HIS A 67 -1.99 5.80 7.08
CA HIS A 67 -0.99 6.53 7.84
C HIS A 67 -1.49 6.85 9.26
N HIS A 68 -2.71 7.41 9.38
CA HIS A 68 -3.28 7.77 10.68
C HIS A 68 -3.46 6.55 11.58
N LEU A 69 -4.03 5.47 11.05
CA LEU A 69 -4.35 4.30 11.86
C LEU A 69 -3.10 3.54 12.34
N VAL A 70 -2.09 3.40 11.48
CA VAL A 70 -0.83 2.76 11.88
C VAL A 70 -0.12 3.57 12.96
N VAL A 71 -0.13 4.91 12.87
CA VAL A 71 0.43 5.79 13.90
C VAL A 71 -0.35 5.67 15.21
N LEU A 72 -1.68 5.78 15.18
CA LEU A 72 -2.53 5.66 16.38
C LEU A 72 -2.34 4.31 17.07
N TRP A 73 -2.34 3.23 16.29
CA TRP A 73 -2.08 1.90 16.82
C TRP A 73 -0.68 1.78 17.43
N SER A 74 0.35 2.34 16.77
CA SER A 74 1.72 2.36 17.30
C SER A 74 1.87 3.19 18.57
N MET A 75 0.98 4.17 18.79
CA MET A 75 0.86 4.95 20.03
C MET A 75 -0.02 4.29 21.09
N GLY A 76 -0.46 3.04 20.87
CA GLY A 76 -1.23 2.28 21.85
C GLY A 76 -2.73 2.57 21.88
N SER A 77 -3.28 3.18 20.82
CA SER A 77 -4.70 3.54 20.77
C SER A 77 -5.61 2.29 20.81
N PRO A 78 -6.71 2.32 21.57
CA PRO A 78 -7.69 1.23 21.60
C PRO A 78 -8.53 1.21 20.32
N LYS A 79 -9.20 0.08 20.07
CA LYS A 79 -10.08 -0.12 18.90
C LYS A 79 -11.07 1.02 18.68
N ALA A 80 -11.75 1.48 19.72
CA ALA A 80 -12.76 2.55 19.61
C ALA A 80 -12.20 3.85 19.01
N VAL A 81 -10.93 4.19 19.30
CA VAL A 81 -10.27 5.37 18.73
C VAL A 81 -9.95 5.14 17.24
N LEU A 82 -9.47 3.95 16.88
CA LEU A 82 -9.20 3.60 15.48
C LEU A 82 -10.47 3.65 14.64
N GLU A 83 -11.58 3.11 15.15
CA GLU A 83 -12.88 3.11 14.48
C GLU A 83 -13.43 4.54 14.32
N ALA A 84 -13.34 5.37 15.36
CA ALA A 84 -13.79 6.76 15.30
C ALA A 84 -13.02 7.58 14.26
N VAL A 85 -11.69 7.47 14.24
CA VAL A 85 -10.84 8.20 13.27
C VAL A 85 -11.08 7.70 11.84
N ASN A 86 -11.30 6.40 11.66
CA ASN A 86 -11.67 5.85 10.37
C ASN A 86 -13.04 6.36 9.88
N GLU A 87 -14.04 6.42 10.77
CA GLU A 87 -15.37 6.93 10.44
C GLU A 87 -15.32 8.37 9.92
N GLU A 88 -14.51 9.22 10.55
CA GLU A 88 -14.33 10.60 10.11
C GLU A 88 -13.55 10.67 8.78
N SER A 89 -12.42 9.95 8.70
CA SER A 89 -11.50 10.03 7.57
C SER A 89 -12.07 9.44 6.28
N ARG A 90 -12.98 8.46 6.37
CA ARG A 90 -13.56 7.76 5.22
C ARG A 90 -14.58 8.61 4.44
N GLN A 91 -15.15 9.65 5.06
CA GLN A 91 -16.26 10.42 4.47
C GLN A 91 -15.85 11.18 3.20
N ILE A 92 -14.59 11.62 3.13
CA ILE A 92 -14.07 12.35 1.97
C ILE A 92 -13.53 11.42 0.88
N GLN A 93 -13.37 10.13 1.16
CA GLN A 93 -12.71 9.20 0.25
C GLN A 93 -13.59 8.92 -0.96
N ARG A 94 -12.96 8.78 -2.12
CA ARG A 94 -13.65 8.34 -3.35
C ARG A 94 -13.55 6.82 -3.51
N PRO A 95 -14.51 6.20 -4.21
CA PRO A 95 -14.42 4.79 -4.56
C PRO A 95 -13.15 4.48 -5.35
N ARG A 96 -12.60 3.27 -5.16
CA ARG A 96 -11.41 2.77 -5.89
C ARG A 96 -11.55 2.89 -7.40
N GLY A 97 -12.76 2.66 -7.94
CA GLY A 97 -13.02 2.66 -9.38
C GLY A 97 -12.43 1.43 -10.08
N THR A 98 -12.29 1.55 -11.39
CA THR A 98 -11.72 0.55 -12.30
C THR A 98 -10.67 1.20 -13.19
N ALA A 99 -9.65 0.45 -13.59
CA ALA A 99 -8.69 0.92 -14.58
C ALA A 99 -9.25 0.80 -16.01
N PRO A 100 -8.83 1.67 -16.95
CA PRO A 100 -9.19 1.54 -18.36
C PRO A 100 -8.78 0.20 -18.99
N GLU A 101 -7.64 -0.35 -18.57
CA GLU A 101 -7.15 -1.69 -18.91
C GLU A 101 -6.33 -2.28 -17.75
N PRO A 102 -6.12 -3.61 -17.71
CA PRO A 102 -5.27 -4.24 -16.71
C PRO A 102 -3.81 -3.80 -16.82
N ILE A 103 -3.14 -3.64 -15.68
CA ILE A 103 -1.68 -3.52 -15.63
C ILE A 103 -1.06 -4.92 -15.63
N THR A 104 -0.05 -5.09 -16.48
CA THR A 104 0.71 -6.31 -16.69
C THR A 104 2.20 -5.97 -16.69
N ARG A 105 3.07 -6.99 -16.81
CA ARG A 105 4.52 -6.76 -16.92
C ARG A 105 4.88 -5.96 -18.18
N ASP A 106 4.10 -6.10 -19.26
CA ASP A 106 4.40 -5.52 -20.56
C ASP A 106 4.07 -4.01 -20.63
N ASN A 107 3.04 -3.56 -19.91
CA ASN A 107 2.60 -2.14 -19.87
C ASN A 107 2.84 -1.46 -18.51
N LEU A 108 3.62 -2.07 -17.62
CA LEU A 108 3.83 -1.61 -16.24
C LEU A 108 4.28 -0.14 -16.15
N TYR A 109 5.10 0.31 -17.10
CA TYR A 109 5.72 1.63 -17.08
C TYR A 109 5.00 2.66 -17.97
N ASP A 110 3.96 2.26 -18.69
CA ASP A 110 3.30 3.13 -19.67
C ASP A 110 2.36 4.14 -19.04
N HIS A 111 1.81 3.81 -17.87
CA HIS A 111 0.75 4.59 -17.19
C HIS A 111 1.18 5.11 -15.81
N VAL A 112 2.48 5.14 -15.52
CA VAL A 112 3.00 5.63 -14.23
C VAL A 112 2.64 7.11 -14.06
N GLY A 113 1.98 7.43 -12.95
CA GLY A 113 1.50 8.79 -12.67
C GLY A 113 0.10 9.10 -13.21
N ASP A 114 -0.48 8.24 -14.06
CA ASP A 114 -1.89 8.36 -14.45
C ASP A 114 -2.78 7.71 -13.39
N HIS A 115 -3.45 8.55 -12.59
CA HIS A 115 -4.33 8.10 -11.53
C HIS A 115 -5.50 7.23 -12.01
N LYS A 116 -5.88 7.31 -13.29
CA LYS A 116 -6.95 6.45 -13.85
C LYS A 116 -6.58 4.97 -13.79
N TYR A 117 -5.29 4.65 -13.80
CA TYR A 117 -4.78 3.28 -13.78
C TYR A 117 -4.53 2.75 -12.36
N TYR A 118 -4.83 3.53 -11.32
CA TYR A 118 -4.59 3.15 -9.93
C TYR A 118 -5.14 1.75 -9.58
N ALA A 119 -6.39 1.45 -9.92
CA ALA A 119 -6.99 0.15 -9.61
C ALA A 119 -6.26 -1.01 -10.29
N GLY A 120 -5.74 -0.80 -11.50
CA GLY A 120 -4.96 -1.78 -12.24
C GLY A 120 -3.59 -2.02 -11.61
N TYR A 121 -2.89 -0.94 -11.21
CA TYR A 121 -1.65 -1.05 -10.46
C TYR A 121 -1.85 -1.74 -9.11
N LEU A 122 -2.94 -1.42 -8.40
CA LEU A 122 -3.26 -2.06 -7.13
C LEU A 122 -3.43 -3.57 -7.31
N GLU A 123 -4.24 -4.01 -8.28
CA GLU A 123 -4.47 -5.43 -8.56
C GLU A 123 -3.17 -6.16 -8.99
N TYR A 124 -2.36 -5.52 -9.83
CA TYR A 124 -1.06 -6.07 -10.23
C TYR A 124 -0.13 -6.27 -9.02
N TYR A 125 0.04 -5.24 -8.18
CA TYR A 125 0.94 -5.33 -7.03
C TYR A 125 0.38 -6.20 -5.90
N GLU A 126 -0.94 -6.32 -5.74
CA GLU A 126 -1.54 -7.35 -4.88
C GLU A 126 -1.08 -8.74 -5.31
N GLY A 127 -1.16 -9.06 -6.61
CA GLY A 127 -0.71 -10.33 -7.16
C GLY A 127 0.78 -10.57 -6.92
N VAL A 128 1.61 -9.55 -7.17
CA VAL A 128 3.06 -9.60 -6.91
C VAL A 128 3.31 -9.91 -5.43
N VAL A 129 2.72 -9.17 -4.50
CA VAL A 129 2.95 -9.36 -3.06
C VAL A 129 2.46 -10.73 -2.60
N CYS A 130 1.31 -11.20 -3.08
CA CYS A 130 0.81 -12.53 -2.74
C CYS A 130 1.69 -13.68 -3.29
N GLU A 131 2.38 -13.47 -4.42
CA GLU A 131 3.25 -14.48 -5.03
C GLU A 131 4.63 -14.56 -4.37
N LYS A 132 5.27 -13.41 -4.11
CA LYS A 132 6.68 -13.36 -3.66
C LYS A 132 6.90 -12.73 -2.29
N GLY A 133 5.86 -12.18 -1.67
CA GLY A 133 5.94 -11.43 -0.42
C GLY A 133 6.41 -9.98 -0.61
N ALA A 134 6.12 -9.13 0.39
CA ALA A 134 6.37 -7.68 0.31
C ALA A 134 7.86 -7.32 0.15
N ALA A 135 8.77 -8.01 0.85
CA ALA A 135 10.19 -7.70 0.80
C ALA A 135 10.79 -7.94 -0.61
N ALA A 136 10.49 -9.09 -1.22
CA ALA A 136 10.96 -9.40 -2.57
C ALA A 136 10.29 -8.51 -3.63
N ALA A 137 9.01 -8.14 -3.43
CA ALA A 137 8.31 -7.19 -4.29
C ALA A 137 9.01 -5.82 -4.30
N LEU A 138 9.33 -5.28 -3.12
CA LEU A 138 10.06 -4.01 -2.99
C LEU A 138 11.45 -4.10 -3.63
N GLN A 139 12.17 -5.19 -3.40
CA GLN A 139 13.50 -5.39 -3.98
C GLN A 139 13.46 -5.39 -5.51
N GLU A 140 12.47 -6.03 -6.13
CA GLU A 140 12.36 -6.11 -7.59
C GLU A 140 11.87 -4.80 -8.20
N TYR A 141 10.77 -4.23 -7.69
CA TYR A 141 10.06 -3.14 -8.38
C TYR A 141 10.43 -1.74 -7.89
N ILE A 142 11.12 -1.61 -6.75
CA ILE A 142 11.50 -0.30 -6.20
C ILE A 142 13.02 -0.18 -6.06
N PHE A 143 13.70 -1.16 -5.46
CA PHE A 143 15.12 -1.02 -5.13
C PHE A 143 16.07 -1.58 -6.19
N SER A 144 15.58 -2.27 -7.21
CA SER A 144 16.45 -2.81 -8.25
C SER A 144 17.02 -1.69 -9.14
N PRO A 145 18.25 -1.84 -9.66
CA PRO A 145 18.76 -0.94 -10.68
C PRO A 145 17.85 -0.89 -11.91
N GLN A 146 17.25 -2.02 -12.28
CA GLN A 146 16.34 -2.10 -13.42
C GLN A 146 15.13 -1.17 -13.20
N ALA A 147 14.48 -1.21 -12.03
CA ALA A 147 13.35 -0.33 -11.73
C ALA A 147 13.69 1.17 -11.75
N ASN A 148 14.93 1.53 -11.41
CA ASN A 148 15.36 2.93 -11.30
C ASN A 148 16.08 3.48 -12.55
N PHE A 149 16.64 2.61 -13.39
CA PHE A 149 17.53 3.00 -14.50
C PHE A 149 17.12 2.43 -15.87
N SER A 150 16.02 1.67 -15.98
CA SER A 150 15.54 1.14 -17.28
C SER A 150 14.97 2.21 -18.23
N GLY A 151 15.23 3.49 -17.95
CA GLY A 151 14.98 4.63 -18.82
C GLY A 151 16.02 4.88 -19.92
N ILE A 152 16.98 3.97 -20.18
CA ILE A 152 17.70 3.99 -21.48
C ILE A 152 16.75 3.45 -22.57
N ARG A 153 15.65 4.18 -22.81
CA ARG A 153 15.06 4.24 -24.14
C ARG A 153 16.13 4.91 -25.00
N SER A 154 16.57 4.23 -26.05
CA SER A 154 17.60 4.70 -26.99
C SER A 154 17.41 6.19 -27.34
N GLY A 155 18.18 7.09 -26.69
CA GLY A 155 18.26 8.51 -27.05
C GLY A 155 18.10 9.57 -25.95
N GLN A 156 17.82 9.26 -24.69
CA GLN A 156 17.84 10.28 -23.61
C GLN A 156 18.96 10.01 -22.60
N THR A 157 19.92 10.92 -22.53
CA THR A 157 21.20 10.76 -21.80
C THR A 157 21.25 11.40 -20.42
N GLU A 158 20.17 11.95 -19.88
CA GLU A 158 20.26 12.58 -18.55
C GLU A 158 19.08 12.18 -17.65
N ASN A 159 19.40 11.33 -16.67
CA ASN A 159 18.54 11.05 -15.54
C ASN A 159 18.80 12.09 -14.44
N PRO A 160 17.78 12.56 -13.70
CA PRO A 160 18.01 13.26 -12.45
C PRO A 160 18.73 12.31 -11.49
N GLN A 161 19.91 12.73 -11.03
CA GLN A 161 20.68 12.00 -10.02
C GLN A 161 19.88 11.97 -8.71
N MET A 162 19.65 10.79 -8.16
CA MET A 162 19.38 10.67 -6.73
C MET A 162 20.65 11.09 -5.99
N LEU A 163 20.55 12.13 -5.16
CA LEU A 163 21.65 12.60 -4.31
C LEU A 163 22.11 11.41 -3.44
N GLY A 164 23.35 10.98 -3.67
CA GLY A 164 24.06 10.05 -2.78
C GLY A 164 24.54 10.73 -1.51
#